data_AF-A0A9P8A3K2-F1
#
_entry.id   AF-A0A9P8A3K2-F1
#
_cell.length_a   1.000
_cell.length_b   1.000
_cell.length_c   1.000
_cell.angle_alpha   90.00
_cell.angle_beta   90.00
_cell.angle_gamma   90.00
#
_symmetry.space_group_name_H-M   'P 1'
#
loop_
_entity.id
_entity.type
_entity.pdbx_description
1 polymer ?
#
loop_
_entity_poly.entity_id
_entity_poly.type
_entity_poly.pdbx_seq_one_letter_code
_entity_poly.pdbx_strand_id
1 'polypeptide(L)'
;MKYTADVQDLVFKTVSEMLQIQDSPDDVRARITLGSRLKADLGLDVFKTYQLLDKLEQEIAEIDISVEDADKAQTLEDIVTLVAKSRDHSK
;
A
#
# COMPACT_ATOMS: atom_id res chain seq x y z
N MET A 1 -4.12 -16.94 -7.14
CA MET A 1 -4.16 -15.51 -7.50
C MET A 1 -5.19 -14.67 -6.73
N LYS A 2 -6.04 -15.22 -5.83
CA LYS A 2 -6.97 -14.40 -5.01
C LYS A 2 -6.27 -13.41 -4.06
N TYR A 3 -5.14 -13.82 -3.47
CA TYR A 3 -4.42 -13.06 -2.45
C TYR A 3 -3.96 -11.66 -2.85
N THR A 4 -3.54 -11.47 -4.11
CA THR A 4 -3.04 -10.18 -4.59
C THR A 4 -4.16 -9.14 -4.69
N ALA A 5 -5.37 -9.57 -5.04
CA ALA A 5 -6.53 -8.67 -5.13
C ALA A 5 -6.93 -8.14 -3.74
N ASP A 6 -6.95 -9.01 -2.73
CA ASP A 6 -7.30 -8.62 -1.36
C ASP A 6 -6.29 -7.63 -0.76
N VAL A 7 -4.98 -7.85 -1.00
CA VAL A 7 -3.91 -6.93 -0.56
C VAL A 7 -4.01 -5.59 -1.30
N GLN A 8 -4.22 -5.63 -2.61
CA GLN A 8 -4.38 -4.41 -3.40
C GLN A 8 -5.57 -3.58 -2.92
N ASP A 9 -6.72 -4.21 -2.68
CA ASP A 9 -7.92 -3.51 -2.21
C ASP A 9 -7.70 -2.87 -0.84
N LEU A 10 -7.00 -3.56 0.06
CA LEU A 10 -6.65 -3.00 1.36
C LEU A 10 -5.68 -1.82 1.23
N VAL A 11 -4.62 -1.93 0.42
CA VAL A 11 -3.69 -0.82 0.16
C VAL A 11 -4.42 0.40 -0.40
N PHE A 12 -5.33 0.20 -1.36
CA PHE A 12 -6.09 1.29 -1.96
C PHE A 12 -7.02 1.95 -0.94
N LYS A 13 -7.69 1.16 -0.10
CA LYS A 13 -8.51 1.64 1.01
C LYS A 13 -7.67 2.49 1.96
N THR A 14 -6.57 1.96 2.49
CA THR A 14 -5.71 2.66 3.46
C THR A 14 -5.15 3.96 2.89
N VAL A 15 -4.70 3.96 1.63
CA VAL A 15 -4.22 5.18 0.95
C VAL A 15 -5.35 6.20 0.78
N SER A 16 -6.55 5.76 0.39
CA SER A 16 -7.70 6.67 0.25
C SER A 16 -8.07 7.35 1.57
N GLU A 17 -8.02 6.61 2.68
CA GLU A 17 -8.25 7.13 4.03
C GLU A 17 -7.16 8.15 4.42
N MET A 18 -5.89 7.84 4.14
CA MET A 18 -4.76 8.75 4.42
C MET A 18 -4.81 10.04 3.60
N LEU A 19 -5.25 9.96 2.35
CA LEU A 19 -5.43 11.10 1.46
C LEU A 19 -6.77 11.83 1.68
N GLN A 20 -7.59 11.37 2.62
CA GLN A 20 -8.93 11.90 2.90
C GLN A 20 -9.81 11.97 1.65
N ILE A 21 -9.66 11.01 0.76
CA ILE A 21 -10.49 10.88 -0.43
C ILE A 21 -11.83 10.32 0.05
N GLN A 22 -12.85 11.17 0.10
CA GLN A 22 -14.22 10.83 0.50
C GLN A 22 -15.08 10.34 -0.69
N ASP A 23 -14.43 10.01 -1.81
CA ASP A 23 -15.09 9.54 -3.02
C ASP A 23 -15.49 8.06 -2.91
N SER A 24 -16.30 7.57 -3.84
CA SER A 24 -16.64 6.15 -3.89
C SER A 24 -15.41 5.29 -4.21
N PRO A 25 -15.37 3.99 -3.83
CA PRO A 25 -14.26 3.10 -4.18
C PRO A 25 -13.95 3.05 -5.69
N ASP A 26 -14.96 3.21 -6.54
CA ASP A 26 -14.80 3.25 -8.00
C ASP A 26 -14.09 4.54 -8.46
N ASP A 27 -14.41 5.68 -7.85
CA ASP A 27 -13.72 6.95 -8.12
C ASP A 27 -12.27 6.92 -7.63
N VAL A 28 -12.01 6.31 -6.46
CA VAL A 28 -10.65 6.09 -5.95
C VAL A 28 -9.84 5.26 -6.95
N ARG A 29 -10.40 4.15 -7.44
CA ARG A 29 -9.75 3.27 -8.42
C ARG A 29 -9.55 3.93 -9.79
N ALA A 30 -10.36 4.94 -10.14
CA ALA A 30 -10.16 5.73 -11.35
C ALA A 30 -9.05 6.79 -11.19
N ARG A 31 -8.79 7.26 -9.97
CA ARG A 31 -7.79 8.30 -9.66
C ARG A 31 -6.43 7.74 -9.26
N ILE A 32 -6.42 6.56 -8.64
CA ILE A 32 -5.23 5.90 -8.08
C ILE A 32 -5.05 4.56 -8.79
N THR A 33 -3.84 4.31 -9.27
CA THR A 33 -3.47 3.07 -9.96
C THR A 33 -2.25 2.45 -9.31
N LEU A 34 -1.96 1.18 -9.58
CA LEU A 34 -0.74 0.52 -9.07
C LEU A 34 0.53 1.26 -9.52
N GLY A 35 0.53 1.84 -10.72
CA GLY A 35 1.66 2.64 -11.23
C GLY A 35 1.76 4.05 -10.62
N SER A 36 0.83 4.48 -9.76
CA SER A 36 0.89 5.78 -9.12
C SER A 36 2.11 5.88 -8.21
N ARG A 37 2.94 6.90 -8.43
CA ARG A 37 4.14 7.17 -7.64
C ARG A 37 3.74 7.74 -6.28
N LEU A 38 4.25 7.14 -5.22
CA LEU A 38 3.94 7.50 -3.83
C LEU A 38 4.17 9.00 -3.59
N LYS A 39 5.37 9.50 -3.88
CA LYS A 39 5.70 10.90 -3.65
C LYS A 39 5.16 11.85 -4.72
N ALA A 40 5.38 11.52 -5.99
CA ALA A 40 5.15 12.46 -7.09
C ALA A 40 3.67 12.58 -7.48
N ASP A 41 2.89 11.51 -7.33
CA ASP A 41 1.49 11.49 -7.75
C ASP A 41 0.54 11.52 -6.53
N LEU A 42 0.91 10.89 -5.41
CA LEU A 42 0.07 10.78 -4.22
C LEU A 42 0.50 11.70 -3.05
N GLY A 43 1.67 12.34 -3.13
CA GLY A 43 2.17 13.20 -2.04
C GLY A 43 2.50 12.43 -0.75
N LEU A 44 2.78 11.13 -0.88
CA LEU A 44 3.28 10.24 0.17
C LEU A 44 4.82 10.31 0.19
N ASP A 45 5.37 11.07 1.13
CA ASP A 45 6.80 11.04 1.43
C ASP A 45 7.16 9.76 2.23
N VAL A 46 8.46 9.56 2.48
CA VAL A 46 8.94 8.36 3.20
C VAL A 46 8.29 8.18 4.57
N PHE A 47 7.98 9.28 5.28
CA PHE A 47 7.33 9.22 6.58
C PHE A 47 5.87 8.76 6.46
N LYS A 48 5.14 9.23 5.45
CA LYS A 48 3.80 8.73 5.13
C LYS A 48 3.83 7.30 4.59
N THR A 49 4.85 6.91 3.84
CA THR A 49 5.02 5.52 3.40
C THR A 49 5.16 4.59 4.59
N TYR A 50 5.96 4.95 5.60
CA TYR A 50 6.05 4.15 6.82
C TYR A 50 4.74 4.12 7.60
N GLN A 51 3.99 5.23 7.68
CA GLN A 51 2.66 5.22 8.28
C GLN A 51 1.67 4.33 7.51
N LEU A 52 1.75 4.29 6.18
CA LEU A 52 0.95 3.38 5.35
C LEU A 52 1.28 1.93 5.69
N LEU A 53 2.56 1.58 5.76
CA LEU A 53 3.02 0.24 6.10
C LEU A 53 2.59 -0.16 7.53
N ASP A 54 2.75 0.71 8.52
CA ASP A 54 2.29 0.48 9.91
C ASP A 54 0.77 0.24 9.98
N LYS A 55 -0.03 1.02 9.23
CA LYS A 55 -1.47 0.80 9.13
C LYS A 55 -1.81 -0.55 8.47
N LEU A 56 -1.06 -0.94 7.44
CA LEU A 56 -1.23 -2.23 6.77
C LEU A 56 -0.82 -3.39 7.67
N GLU A 57 0.22 -3.23 8.49
CA GLU A 57 0.63 -4.19 9.53
C GLU A 57 -0.45 -4.40 10.59
N GLN A 58 -1.16 -3.34 10.97
CA GLN A 58 -2.26 -3.43 11.92
C GLN A 58 -3.49 -4.17 11.35
N GLU A 59 -3.76 -4.02 10.05
CA GLU A 59 -4.90 -4.66 9.37
C GLU A 59 -4.57 -6.09 8.89
N ILE A 60 -3.31 -6.34 8.53
CA ILE A 60 -2.80 -7.64 8.09
C ILE A 60 -1.86 -8.16 9.17
N ALA A 61 -2.38 -9.02 10.04
CA ALA A 61 -1.54 -9.78 10.95
C ALA A 61 -0.43 -10.52 10.18
N GLU A 62 0.79 -10.53 10.73
CA GLU A 62 1.94 -11.30 10.24
C GLU A 62 2.59 -10.77 8.94
N ILE A 63 2.74 -9.46 8.79
CA ILE A 63 3.65 -8.89 7.78
C ILE A 63 4.89 -8.32 8.45
N ASP A 64 6.06 -8.64 7.90
CA ASP A 64 7.36 -8.11 8.33
C ASP A 64 8.01 -7.46 7.12
N ILE A 65 8.10 -6.13 7.13
CA ILE A 65 8.66 -5.34 6.04
C ILE A 65 9.89 -4.61 6.58
N SER A 66 11.04 -4.90 5.99
CA SER A 66 12.28 -4.26 6.40
C SER A 66 12.29 -2.77 6.03
N VAL A 67 12.96 -1.95 6.84
CA VAL A 67 13.14 -0.51 6.55
C VAL A 67 13.82 -0.30 5.20
N GLU A 68 14.77 -1.16 4.83
CA GLU A 68 15.46 -1.10 3.54
C GLU A 68 14.49 -1.31 2.36
N ASP A 69 13.56 -2.24 2.49
CA ASP A 69 12.56 -2.51 1.46
C ASP A 69 11.53 -1.38 1.38
N ALA A 70 11.11 -0.86 2.54
CA ALA A 70 10.21 0.29 2.63
C ALA A 70 10.80 1.55 1.96
N ASP A 71 12.10 1.79 2.13
CA ASP A 71 12.81 2.92 1.50
C ASP A 71 12.93 2.81 -0.02
N LYS A 72 12.90 1.58 -0.55
CA LYS A 72 12.94 1.32 -2.00
C LYS A 72 11.59 1.48 -2.67
N ALA A 73 10.49 1.54 -1.92
CA ALA A 73 9.16 1.66 -2.49
C ALA A 73 8.96 3.04 -3.13
N GLN A 74 8.62 3.07 -4.43
CA GLN A 74 8.39 4.31 -5.17
C GLN A 74 6.95 4.41 -5.70
N THR A 75 6.27 3.29 -5.85
CA THR A 75 4.92 3.16 -6.41
C THR A 75 4.00 2.36 -5.49
N LEU A 76 2.69 2.42 -5.74
CA LEU A 76 1.74 1.55 -5.04
C LEU A 76 1.93 0.07 -5.38
N GLU A 77 2.38 -0.24 -6.60
CA GLU A 77 2.76 -1.60 -6.98
C GLU A 77 3.88 -2.14 -6.09
N ASP A 78 4.86 -1.31 -5.75
CA ASP A 78 5.93 -1.70 -4.83
C ASP A 78 5.35 -2.04 -3.46
N ILE A 79 4.46 -1.20 -2.92
CA ILE A 79 3.81 -1.45 -1.61
C ILE A 79 3.02 -2.75 -1.62
N VAL A 80 2.18 -2.96 -2.63
CA VAL A 80 1.40 -4.21 -2.78
C VAL A 80 2.34 -5.41 -2.89
N THR A 81 3.45 -5.28 -3.63
CA THR A 81 4.45 -6.34 -3.80
C THR A 81 5.18 -6.65 -2.50
N LEU A 82 5.57 -5.64 -1.72
CA LEU A 82 6.23 -5.80 -0.42
C LEU A 82 5.32 -6.55 0.55
N VAL A 83 4.08 -6.10 0.69
CA VAL A 83 3.07 -6.73 1.56
C VAL A 83 2.73 -8.14 1.09
N ALA A 84 2.64 -8.40 -0.22
CA ALA A 84 2.41 -9.74 -0.73
C ALA A 84 3.60 -10.68 -0.46
N LYS A 85 4.83 -10.19 -0.60
CA LYS A 85 6.05 -10.96 -0.34
C LYS A 85 6.25 -11.28 1.13
N SER A 86 6.01 -10.33 2.03
CA SER A 86 6.20 -10.54 3.47
C SER A 86 5.27 -11.63 4.00
N ARG A 87 4.04 -11.72 3.46
CA ARG A 87 3.07 -12.78 3.79
C ARG A 87 3.43 -14.17 3.28
N ASP A 88 4.12 -14.27 2.14
CA ASP A 88 4.49 -15.58 1.58
C ASP A 88 5.66 -16.22 2.34
N HIS A 89 6.49 -15.41 3.02
CA HIS A 89 7.62 -15.89 3.83
C HIS A 89 7.22 -16.56 5.15
N SER A 90 5.96 -16.50 5.59
CA SER A 90 5.45 -17.22 6.77
C SER A 90 5.09 -18.70 6.50
N LYS A 91 5.79 -19.37 5.57
CA LYS A 91 5.67 -20.83 5.36
C LYS A 91 6.74 -21.63 6.09
#